data_AF-A0A8T4RUC6-F1
#
_entry.id   AF-A0A8T4RUC6-F1
#
_cell.length_a   1.000
_cell.length_b   1.000
_cell.length_c   1.000
_cell.angle_alpha   90.00
_cell.angle_beta   90.00
_cell.angle_gamma   90.00
#
_symmetry.space_group_name_H-M   'P 1'
#
loop_
_entity.id
_entity.type
_entity.pdbx_description
1 polymer ?
#
loop_
_entity_poly.entity_id
_entity_poly.type
_entity_poly.pdbx_seq_one_letter_code
_entity_poly.pdbx_strand_id
1 'polypeptide(L)'
;MPLAVTHVITSIILVDLYRDYISRHRHYFTLHTVFIAGFAGLLPDIDILLGKVLGFFGEDIMHRTFTHTPLFGLLFLIPGFYFWTRRKLQQRRIAVYFFVTTFGILLHILLDFLFTTDAAGLFLLYPFSMAAYDMNILSSVLTPTFAAGLDAIILLAWLWHEEKKHKISDFI
;
A
#
# COMPACT_ATOMS: atom_id res chain seq x y z
N MET A 1 -10.43 -10.71 -2.50
CA MET A 1 -9.33 -9.71 -2.37
C MET A 1 -9.88 -8.39 -2.85
N PRO A 2 -9.60 -7.25 -2.19
CA PRO A 2 -9.65 -5.97 -2.88
C PRO A 2 -8.83 -6.10 -4.17
N LEU A 3 -9.21 -5.39 -5.23
CA LEU A 3 -8.42 -5.46 -6.45
C LEU A 3 -7.03 -4.91 -6.13
N ALA A 4 -5.96 -5.49 -6.70
CA ALA A 4 -4.59 -4.95 -6.57
C ALA A 4 -4.55 -3.44 -6.88
N VAL A 5 -5.43 -3.02 -7.78
CA VAL A 5 -5.71 -1.63 -8.15
C VAL A 5 -6.18 -0.78 -6.95
N THR A 6 -7.10 -1.27 -6.13
CA THR A 6 -7.56 -0.58 -4.91
C THR A 6 -6.40 -0.25 -3.97
N HIS A 7 -5.50 -1.20 -3.74
CA HIS A 7 -4.35 -1.00 -2.85
C HIS A 7 -3.39 0.07 -3.39
N VAL A 8 -3.12 0.05 -4.70
CA VAL A 8 -2.29 1.05 -5.40
C VAL A 8 -2.93 2.43 -5.30
N ILE A 9 -4.17 2.56 -5.76
CA ILE A 9 -4.85 3.85 -5.90
C ILE A 9 -5.05 4.48 -4.53
N THR A 10 -5.49 3.71 -3.53
CA THR A 10 -5.68 4.25 -2.16
C THR A 10 -4.37 4.74 -1.56
N SER A 11 -3.25 4.02 -1.78
CA SER A 11 -1.94 4.45 -1.30
C SER A 11 -1.46 5.74 -1.97
N ILE A 12 -1.64 5.84 -3.29
CA ILE A 12 -1.35 7.06 -4.07
C ILE A 12 -2.15 8.23 -3.52
N ILE A 13 -3.48 8.09 -3.46
CA ILE A 13 -4.40 9.17 -3.07
C ILE A 13 -4.10 9.67 -1.66
N LEU A 14 -3.93 8.77 -0.68
CA LEU A 14 -3.72 9.21 0.70
C LEU A 14 -2.39 9.95 0.88
N VAL A 15 -1.32 9.50 0.22
CA VAL A 15 -0.01 10.18 0.29
C VAL A 15 -0.05 11.51 -0.47
N ASP A 16 -0.77 11.57 -1.57
CA ASP A 16 -0.96 12.77 -2.38
C ASP A 16 -1.78 13.84 -1.63
N LEU A 17 -2.91 13.46 -1.04
CA LEU A 17 -3.70 14.34 -0.16
C LEU A 17 -2.90 14.80 1.07
N TYR A 18 -2.12 13.91 1.68
CA TYR A 18 -1.22 14.29 2.79
C TYR A 18 -0.19 15.33 2.34
N ARG A 19 0.43 15.14 1.16
CA ARG A 19 1.38 16.09 0.58
C ARG A 19 0.75 17.47 0.40
N ASP A 20 -0.47 17.53 -0.12
CA ASP A 20 -1.07 18.78 -0.56
C ASP A 20 -1.69 19.60 0.56
N TYR A 21 -2.32 18.92 1.54
CA TYR A 21 -3.10 19.56 2.60
C TYR A 21 -2.41 19.57 3.96
N ILE A 22 -1.57 18.58 4.27
CA ILE A 22 -1.02 18.39 5.62
C ILE A 22 0.47 18.73 5.67
N SER A 23 1.24 18.31 4.67
CA SER A 23 2.69 18.43 4.69
C SER A 23 3.14 19.89 4.57
N ARG A 24 3.77 20.40 5.64
CA ARG A 24 4.48 21.69 5.64
C ARG A 24 5.83 21.63 4.91
N HIS A 25 6.33 20.42 4.63
CA HIS A 25 7.66 20.20 4.06
C HIS A 25 7.58 19.55 2.67
N ARG A 26 7.03 20.30 1.71
CA ARG A 26 6.80 19.85 0.33
C ARG A 26 8.06 19.37 -0.40
N HIS A 27 9.24 19.82 0.02
CA HIS A 27 10.52 19.43 -0.58
C HIS A 27 10.95 17.99 -0.26
N TYR A 28 10.30 17.32 0.71
CA TYR A 28 10.44 15.88 0.95
C TYR A 28 9.37 15.06 0.24
N PHE A 29 8.15 15.58 0.14
CA PHE A 29 7.01 14.93 -0.49
C PHE A 29 6.89 15.36 -1.95
N THR A 30 7.71 14.77 -2.81
CA THR A 30 7.70 14.95 -4.26
C THR A 30 6.73 13.97 -4.95
N LEU A 31 6.54 14.11 -6.27
CA LEU A 31 5.81 13.11 -7.09
C LEU A 31 6.41 11.70 -6.99
N HIS A 32 7.73 11.57 -6.85
CA HIS A 32 8.38 10.27 -6.66
C HIS A 32 7.90 9.56 -5.39
N THR A 33 7.64 10.32 -4.33
CA THR A 33 7.09 9.78 -3.07
C THR A 33 5.70 9.22 -3.27
N VAL A 34 4.86 9.89 -4.06
CA VAL A 34 3.51 9.41 -4.40
C VAL A 34 3.59 8.13 -5.25
N PHE A 35 4.50 8.11 -6.22
CA PHE A 35 4.76 6.90 -7.01
C PHE A 35 5.23 5.72 -6.14
N ILE A 36 6.15 5.96 -5.22
CA ILE A 36 6.63 4.95 -4.25
C ILE A 36 5.50 4.45 -3.35
N ALA A 37 4.55 5.32 -2.97
CA ALA A 37 3.38 4.90 -2.19
C ALA A 37 2.54 3.86 -2.94
N GLY A 38 2.28 4.10 -4.23
CA GLY A 38 1.55 3.15 -5.09
C GLY A 38 2.27 1.81 -5.19
N PHE A 39 3.59 1.82 -5.44
CA PHE A 39 4.39 0.60 -5.50
C PHE A 39 4.44 -0.14 -4.16
N ALA A 40 4.55 0.60 -3.05
CA ALA A 40 4.55 0.02 -1.72
C ALA A 40 3.21 -0.66 -1.36
N GLY A 41 2.10 -0.13 -1.88
CA GLY A 41 0.78 -0.76 -1.75
C GLY A 41 0.65 -2.11 -2.46
N LEU A 42 1.54 -2.43 -3.40
CA LEU A 42 1.62 -3.76 -4.05
C LEU A 42 2.64 -4.69 -3.39
N LEU A 43 3.52 -4.16 -2.55
CA LEU A 43 4.65 -4.91 -2.05
C LEU A 43 4.26 -6.15 -1.25
N PRO A 44 3.18 -6.17 -0.45
CA PRO A 44 2.77 -7.39 0.25
C PRO A 44 2.42 -8.55 -0.68
N ASP A 45 1.82 -8.28 -1.84
CA ASP A 45 1.40 -9.29 -2.82
C ASP A 45 2.57 -9.86 -3.64
N ILE A 46 3.80 -9.44 -3.38
CA ILE A 46 4.99 -10.00 -4.05
C ILE A 46 5.15 -11.51 -3.75
N ASP A 47 4.59 -11.98 -2.64
CA ASP A 47 4.54 -13.39 -2.26
C ASP A 47 3.75 -14.24 -3.26
N ILE A 48 2.79 -13.69 -4.02
CA ILE A 48 2.11 -14.37 -5.13
C ILE A 48 3.10 -14.71 -6.25
N LEU A 49 3.94 -13.74 -6.62
CA LEU A 49 4.96 -13.95 -7.65
C LEU A 49 6.05 -14.91 -7.16
N LEU A 50 6.49 -14.75 -5.92
CA LEU A 50 7.46 -15.65 -5.29
C LEU A 50 6.91 -17.07 -5.19
N GLY A 51 5.65 -17.25 -4.80
CA GLY A 51 4.98 -18.54 -4.74
C GLY A 51 4.91 -19.23 -6.10
N LYS A 52 4.65 -18.49 -7.19
CA LYS A 52 4.70 -19.06 -8.55
C LYS A 52 6.10 -19.52 -8.96
N VAL A 53 7.13 -18.76 -8.58
CA VAL A 53 8.54 -19.11 -8.89
C VAL A 53 8.98 -20.33 -8.06
N LEU A 54 8.63 -20.38 -6.78
CA LEU A 54 9.01 -21.48 -5.89
C LEU A 54 8.21 -22.75 -6.15
N GLY A 55 6.95 -22.62 -6.56
CA GLY A 55 6.14 -23.75 -7.00
C GLY A 55 6.74 -24.47 -8.22
N PHE A 56 7.49 -23.76 -9.08
CA PHE A 56 8.27 -24.38 -10.15
C PHE A 56 9.37 -25.33 -9.61
N PHE A 57 9.87 -25.08 -8.40
CA PHE A 57 10.85 -25.92 -7.71
C PHE A 57 10.22 -26.91 -6.71
N GLY A 58 8.89 -26.97 -6.63
CA GLY A 58 8.16 -27.88 -5.73
C GLY A 58 7.91 -27.34 -4.31
N GLU A 59 8.09 -26.04 -4.09
CA GLU A 59 7.86 -25.38 -2.80
C GLU A 59 6.60 -24.50 -2.84
N ASP A 60 5.67 -24.70 -1.91
CA ASP A 60 4.43 -23.91 -1.82
C ASP A 60 4.54 -22.86 -0.71
N ILE A 61 4.49 -21.58 -1.09
CA ILE A 61 4.31 -20.48 -0.13
C ILE A 61 2.82 -20.20 0.03
N MET A 62 2.34 -20.26 1.27
CA MET A 62 1.00 -19.78 1.59
C MET A 62 0.97 -18.26 1.50
N HIS A 63 0.24 -17.75 0.50
CA HIS A 63 -0.03 -16.31 0.35
C HIS A 63 -0.65 -15.73 1.62
N ARG A 64 -0.35 -14.46 1.94
CA ARG A 64 -0.84 -13.74 3.14
C ARG A 64 -0.27 -14.18 4.48
N THR A 65 0.86 -14.87 4.43
CA THR A 65 1.65 -15.19 5.63
C THR A 65 2.69 -14.10 5.87
N PHE A 66 3.92 -14.31 5.41
CA PHE A 66 5.07 -13.49 5.78
C PHE A 66 4.93 -12.00 5.43
N THR A 67 4.49 -11.69 4.21
CA THR A 67 4.46 -10.32 3.66
C THR A 67 3.24 -9.51 4.11
N HIS A 68 2.19 -10.16 4.61
CA HIS A 68 0.97 -9.50 5.12
C HIS A 68 0.98 -9.36 6.65
N THR A 69 2.18 -9.29 7.24
CA THR A 69 2.37 -8.97 8.66
C THR A 69 2.70 -7.49 8.86
N PRO A 70 2.23 -6.84 9.95
CA PRO A 70 2.70 -5.50 10.30
C PRO A 70 4.22 -5.44 10.46
N LEU A 71 4.84 -6.54 10.92
CA LEU A 71 6.29 -6.66 11.03
C LEU A 71 6.98 -6.41 9.70
N PHE A 72 6.48 -6.97 8.59
CA PHE A 72 7.03 -6.74 7.26
C PHE A 72 7.08 -5.25 6.91
N GLY A 73 6.00 -4.51 7.18
CA GLY A 73 5.98 -3.05 7.01
C GLY A 73 6.95 -2.33 7.96
N LEU A 74 6.95 -2.69 9.24
CA LEU A 74 7.77 -2.05 10.27
C LEU A 74 9.28 -2.24 10.05
N LEU A 75 9.72 -3.29 9.35
CA LEU A 75 11.12 -3.48 8.97
C LEU A 75 11.67 -2.29 8.18
N PHE A 76 10.84 -1.63 7.36
CA PHE A 76 11.25 -0.46 6.58
C PHE A 76 11.45 0.80 7.44
N LEU A 77 10.93 0.85 8.67
CA LEU A 77 11.19 1.96 9.58
C LEU A 77 12.65 2.01 10.04
N ILE A 78 13.35 0.87 10.12
CA ILE A 78 14.75 0.81 10.57
C ILE A 78 15.66 1.69 9.68
N PRO A 79 15.74 1.44 8.35
CA PRO A 79 16.49 2.33 7.47
C PRO A 79 15.87 3.73 7.39
N GLY A 80 14.55 3.87 7.52
CA GLY A 80 13.87 5.16 7.56
C GLY A 80 14.39 6.06 8.68
N PHE A 81 14.40 5.58 9.93
CA PHE A 81 14.93 6.31 11.07
C PHE A 81 16.45 6.55 10.95
N TYR A 82 17.19 5.54 10.49
CA TYR A 82 18.63 5.69 10.26
C TYR A 82 18.94 6.87 9.33
N PHE A 83 18.27 6.97 8.17
CA PHE A 83 18.48 8.07 7.23
C PHE A 83 17.91 9.40 7.73
N TRP A 84 16.85 9.38 8.54
CA TRP A 84 16.24 10.58 9.11
C TRP A 84 17.17 11.31 10.08
N THR A 85 17.92 10.57 10.90
CA THR A 85 18.89 11.16 11.84
C THR A 85 20.03 11.91 11.15
N ARG A 86 20.22 11.71 9.84
CA ARG A 86 21.26 12.40 9.09
C ARG A 86 20.88 13.85 8.76
N ARG A 87 21.89 14.72 8.68
CA ARG A 87 21.69 16.16 8.45
C ARG A 87 21.50 16.53 6.98
N LYS A 88 21.94 15.69 6.03
CA LYS A 88 21.85 16.01 4.60
C LYS A 88 20.40 15.86 4.12
N LEU A 89 19.94 16.86 3.36
CA LEU A 89 18.58 16.89 2.81
C LEU A 89 18.25 15.63 1.99
N GLN A 90 19.20 15.18 1.16
CA GLN A 90 19.04 13.99 0.34
C GLN A 90 18.78 12.72 1.17
N GLN A 91 19.45 12.58 2.32
CA GLN A 91 19.26 11.43 3.21
C GLN A 91 17.87 11.48 3.86
N ARG A 92 17.40 12.66 4.26
CA ARG A 92 16.02 12.82 4.75
C ARG A 92 14.96 12.54 3.69
N ARG A 93 15.21 12.85 2.41
CA ARG A 93 14.33 12.43 1.31
C ARG A 93 14.26 10.90 1.20
N ILE A 94 15.40 10.22 1.27
CA ILE A 94 15.46 8.74 1.28
C ILE A 94 14.69 8.18 2.48
N ALA A 95 14.82 8.79 3.66
CA ALA A 95 14.04 8.39 4.83
C ALA A 95 12.53 8.45 4.59
N VAL A 96 12.04 9.50 3.91
CA VAL A 96 10.62 9.61 3.56
C VAL A 96 10.17 8.50 2.63
N TYR A 97 11.01 8.03 1.70
CA TYR A 97 10.67 6.86 0.87
C TYR A 97 10.40 5.63 1.73
N PHE A 98 11.25 5.36 2.73
CA PHE A 98 11.03 4.25 3.66
C PHE A 98 9.78 4.41 4.53
N PHE A 99 9.49 5.63 5.00
CA PHE A 99 8.27 5.91 5.75
C PHE A 99 7.00 5.73 4.90
N VAL A 100 7.04 6.21 3.66
CA VAL A 100 5.94 6.03 2.70
C VAL A 100 5.79 4.56 2.30
N THR A 101 6.89 3.82 2.16
CA THR A 101 6.84 2.37 1.94
C THR A 101 6.18 1.65 3.10
N THR A 102 6.56 1.99 4.35
CA THR A 102 5.91 1.46 5.54
C THR A 102 4.41 1.76 5.53
N PHE A 103 4.04 3.01 5.23
CA PHE A 103 2.64 3.43 5.15
C PHE A 103 1.86 2.64 4.09
N GLY A 104 2.39 2.48 2.87
CA GLY A 104 1.74 1.74 1.80
C GLY A 104 1.51 0.25 2.16
N ILE A 105 2.51 -0.40 2.78
CA ILE A 105 2.39 -1.78 3.25
C ILE A 105 1.33 -1.91 4.35
N LEU A 106 1.35 -1.03 5.35
CA LEU A 106 0.39 -1.08 6.45
C LEU A 106 -1.03 -0.75 5.97
N LEU A 107 -1.17 0.16 5.00
CA LEU A 107 -2.45 0.46 4.37
C LEU A 107 -2.96 -0.73 3.56
N HIS A 108 -2.08 -1.41 2.82
CA HIS A 108 -2.43 -2.65 2.13
C HIS A 108 -3.00 -3.68 3.12
N ILE A 109 -2.26 -3.96 4.20
CA ILE A 109 -2.67 -4.92 5.24
C ILE A 109 -3.99 -4.50 5.88
N LEU A 110 -4.18 -3.20 6.14
CA LEU A 110 -5.44 -2.68 6.67
C LEU A 110 -6.61 -2.91 5.70
N LEU A 111 -6.43 -2.60 4.42
CA LEU A 111 -7.47 -2.81 3.40
C LEU A 111 -7.82 -4.30 3.29
N ASP A 112 -6.82 -5.18 3.32
CA ASP A 112 -7.03 -6.62 3.32
C ASP A 112 -7.74 -7.10 4.59
N PHE A 113 -7.36 -6.61 5.76
CA PHE A 113 -8.05 -6.92 7.02
C PHE A 113 -9.54 -6.48 7.01
N LEU A 114 -9.84 -5.32 6.41
CA LEU A 114 -11.21 -4.78 6.36
C LEU A 114 -12.09 -5.45 5.29
N PHE A 115 -11.50 -5.77 4.13
CA PHE A 115 -12.25 -6.07 2.90
C PHE A 115 -11.87 -7.39 2.23
N THR A 116 -10.91 -8.16 2.75
CA THR A 116 -10.72 -9.53 2.28
C THR A 116 -12.01 -10.31 2.47
N THR A 117 -12.28 -11.23 1.54
CA THR A 117 -13.44 -12.12 1.53
C THR A 117 -13.02 -13.59 1.50
N ASP A 118 -11.73 -13.83 1.69
CA ASP A 118 -11.12 -15.15 1.65
C ASP A 118 -11.26 -15.83 3.00
N ALA A 119 -11.62 -17.10 3.00
CA ALA A 119 -11.82 -17.90 4.20
C ALA A 119 -10.52 -18.13 5.00
N ALA A 120 -9.35 -17.95 4.37
CA ALA A 120 -8.05 -18.09 5.02
C ALA A 120 -7.71 -16.93 5.98
N GLY A 121 -8.36 -15.75 5.83
CA GLY A 121 -8.07 -14.55 6.61
C GLY A 121 -6.63 -14.03 6.46
N LEU A 122 -6.20 -13.13 7.37
CA LEU A 122 -4.82 -12.64 7.44
C LEU A 122 -4.09 -13.12 8.69
N PHE A 123 -2.86 -13.60 8.52
CA PHE A 123 -2.00 -14.07 9.62
C PHE A 123 -1.17 -12.93 10.22
N LEU A 124 -1.84 -11.92 10.79
CA LEU A 124 -1.21 -10.67 11.25
C LEU A 124 -0.05 -10.87 12.24
N LEU A 125 -0.11 -11.91 13.05
CA LEU A 125 0.85 -12.18 14.13
C LEU A 125 1.89 -13.26 13.78
N TYR A 126 1.96 -13.69 12.53
CA TYR A 126 2.98 -14.62 12.07
C TYR A 126 4.41 -14.02 12.27
N PRO A 127 5.44 -14.80 12.66
CA PRO A 127 5.45 -16.25 12.95
C PRO A 127 5.08 -16.62 14.39
N PHE A 128 4.65 -15.67 15.23
CA PHE A 128 4.34 -15.92 16.64
C PHE A 128 2.98 -16.58 16.84
N SER A 129 2.05 -16.40 15.91
CA SER A 129 0.73 -17.03 15.93
C SER A 129 0.22 -17.30 14.53
N MET A 130 -0.50 -18.42 14.38
CA MET A 130 -1.20 -18.84 13.16
C MET A 130 -2.70 -18.44 13.19
N ALA A 131 -3.10 -17.55 14.10
CA ALA A 131 -4.48 -17.06 14.13
C ALA A 131 -4.76 -16.18 12.90
N ALA A 132 -5.84 -16.49 12.20
CA ALA A 132 -6.34 -15.71 11.07
C ALA A 132 -7.31 -14.62 11.58
N TYR A 133 -7.17 -13.42 11.05
CA TYR A 133 -7.98 -12.26 11.39
C TYR A 133 -8.54 -11.58 10.14
N ASP A 134 -9.82 -11.20 10.20
CA ASP A 134 -10.51 -10.37 9.22
C ASP A 134 -11.73 -9.68 9.86
N MET A 135 -12.23 -8.62 9.25
CA MET A 135 -13.50 -7.98 9.64
C MET A 135 -14.62 -8.19 8.63
N ASN A 136 -14.29 -8.55 7.38
CA ASN A 136 -15.27 -8.90 6.35
C ASN A 136 -16.39 -7.84 6.14
N ILE A 137 -16.10 -6.55 6.33
CA ILE A 137 -17.10 -5.47 6.50
C ILE A 137 -18.02 -5.31 5.27
N LEU A 138 -17.53 -5.67 4.08
CA LEU A 138 -18.29 -5.58 2.83
C LEU A 138 -18.43 -6.93 2.11
N SER A 139 -18.12 -8.04 2.79
CA SER A 139 -18.04 -9.37 2.17
C SER A 139 -19.31 -9.80 1.40
N SER A 140 -20.49 -9.36 1.84
CA SER A 140 -21.78 -9.68 1.22
C SER A 140 -22.12 -8.87 -0.05
N VAL A 141 -21.45 -7.73 -0.27
CA VAL A 141 -21.74 -6.79 -1.37
C VAL A 141 -20.55 -6.59 -2.31
N LEU A 142 -19.33 -6.91 -1.84
CA LEU A 142 -18.08 -6.73 -2.56
C LEU A 142 -17.92 -7.78 -3.68
N THR A 143 -18.69 -7.62 -4.75
CA THR A 143 -18.49 -8.36 -6.01
C THR A 143 -17.32 -7.78 -6.79
N PRO A 144 -16.65 -8.54 -7.69
CA PRO A 144 -15.58 -8.02 -8.53
C PRO A 144 -15.99 -6.78 -9.34
N THR A 145 -17.22 -6.78 -9.87
CA THR A 145 -17.77 -5.65 -10.63
C THR A 145 -17.98 -4.43 -9.74
N PHE A 146 -18.49 -4.62 -8.52
CA PHE A 146 -18.67 -3.53 -7.57
C PHE A 146 -17.32 -2.93 -7.14
N ALA A 147 -16.32 -3.78 -6.87
CA ALA A 147 -14.96 -3.35 -6.53
C ALA A 147 -14.32 -2.54 -7.68
N ALA A 148 -14.44 -3.01 -8.92
CA ALA A 148 -13.92 -2.29 -10.09
C ALA A 148 -14.65 -0.94 -10.30
N GLY A 149 -15.96 -0.89 -10.07
CA GLY A 149 -16.73 0.35 -10.11
C GLY A 149 -16.30 1.35 -9.03
N LEU A 150 -16.03 0.86 -7.82
CA LEU A 150 -15.51 1.67 -6.72
C LEU A 150 -14.14 2.25 -7.05
N ASP A 151 -13.21 1.43 -7.57
CA ASP A 151 -11.89 1.88 -8.02
C ASP A 151 -12.00 2.98 -9.09
N ALA A 152 -12.90 2.80 -10.07
CA ALA A 152 -13.12 3.79 -11.12
C ALA A 152 -13.65 5.12 -10.55
N ILE A 153 -14.61 5.07 -9.62
CA ILE A 153 -15.15 6.27 -8.97
C ILE A 153 -14.05 6.98 -8.17
N ILE A 154 -13.28 6.24 -7.37
CA ILE A 154 -12.18 6.78 -6.56
C ILE A 154 -11.11 7.42 -7.46
N LEU A 155 -10.73 6.74 -8.55
CA LEU A 155 -9.76 7.26 -9.51
C LEU A 155 -10.24 8.55 -10.17
N LEU A 156 -11.48 8.58 -10.67
CA LEU A 156 -12.05 9.76 -11.31
C LEU A 156 -12.17 10.94 -10.34
N ALA A 157 -12.57 10.67 -9.08
CA ALA A 157 -12.62 11.68 -8.04
C ALA A 157 -11.23 12.27 -7.74
N TRP A 158 -10.20 11.43 -7.71
CA TRP A 158 -8.82 11.89 -7.53
C TRP A 158 -8.30 12.68 -8.74
N LEU A 159 -8.55 12.22 -9.97
CA LEU A 159 -8.18 12.98 -11.18
C LEU A 159 -8.85 14.36 -11.23
N TRP A 160 -10.13 14.43 -10.84
CA TRP A 160 -10.83 15.71 -10.71
C TRP A 160 -10.21 16.62 -9.63
N HIS A 161 -9.82 16.06 -8.49
CA HIS A 161 -9.07 16.77 -7.46
C HIS A 161 -7.75 17.33 -8.02
N GLU A 162 -6.95 16.50 -8.69
CA GLU A 162 -5.67 16.90 -9.26
C GLU A 162 -5.83 18.01 -10.32
N GLU A 163 -6.85 17.91 -11.17
CA GLU A 163 -7.14 18.94 -12.16
C GLU A 163 -7.51 20.27 -11.50
N LYS A 164 -8.37 20.25 -10.47
CA LYS A 164 -8.76 21.47 -9.76
C LYS A 164 -7.62 22.08 -8.97
N LYS A 165 -6.74 21.27 -8.39
CA LYS A 165 -5.69 21.72 -7.48
C LYS A 165 -4.42 22.14 -8.22
N HIS A 166 -4.01 21.37 -9.20
CA HIS A 166 -2.71 21.50 -9.87
C HIS A 166 -2.82 21.93 -11.33
N LYS A 167 -4.03 21.97 -11.91
CA LYS A 167 -4.29 22.30 -13.32
C LYS A 167 -3.42 21.42 -14.23
N ILE A 168 -3.75 20.14 -14.33
CA ILE A 168 -2.96 19.19 -15.11
C ILE A 168 -3.09 19.60 -16.58
N SER A 169 -2.18 20.47 -17.07
CA SER A 169 -2.29 21.06 -18.40
C SER A 169 -1.97 20.09 -19.54
N ASP A 170 -1.40 18.92 -19.25
CA ASP A 170 -0.74 18.08 -20.25
C ASP A 170 -1.33 16.65 -20.31
N PHE A 171 -2.66 16.50 -20.35
CA PHE A 171 -3.29 15.19 -20.62
C PHE A 171 -4.48 15.22 -21.60
N ILE A 172 -4.61 16.29 -22.41
CA ILE A 172 -5.49 16.36 -23.60
C ILE A 172 -4.72 16.95 -24.77
#